data_AF-A0A2V6KNN8-F1
#
_entry.id   AF-A0A2V6KNN8-F1
#
_cell.length_a   1.000
_cell.length_b   1.000
_cell.length_c   1.000
_cell.angle_alpha   90.00
_cell.angle_beta   90.00
_cell.angle_gamma   90.00
#
_symmetry.space_group_name_H-M   'P 1'
#
loop_
_entity.id
_entity.type
_entity.pdbx_description
1 polymer ?
#
loop_
_entity_poly.entity_id
_entity_poly.type
_entity_poly.pdbx_seq_one_letter_code
_entity_poly.pdbx_strand_id
1 'polypeptide(L)'
;EALFIVPADLDLAGAEVEIARMPNHLTRLAETLKPLHVDETFDFVFIDCPPSLGILMSNALAAADELLTPIQCEYFALEGLVKIVRLIEQVHDSGANKRLELGGIVMTMFDGRTNLSEQVVAEVRQHFGERVYQTVIPRSVRLSEAPSFGKSILEYAPTGAAAQAYRALAREFIERHASPATPPALSQTPASENLET
;
A
#
# COMPACT_ATOMS: atom_id res chain seq x y z
N GLU A 1 7.52 24.46 -2.50
CA GLU A 1 7.39 23.15 -1.83
C GLU A 1 6.46 22.29 -2.66
N ALA A 2 6.76 20.99 -2.79
CA ALA A 2 6.02 20.06 -3.66
C ALA A 2 5.35 18.91 -2.87
N LEU A 3 5.16 19.10 -1.56
CA LEU A 3 4.49 18.15 -0.68
C LEU A 3 3.42 18.91 0.11
N PHE A 4 2.20 18.40 0.06
CA PHE A 4 1.06 18.92 0.80
C PHE A 4 0.48 17.78 1.63
N ILE A 5 -0.10 18.12 2.78
CA ILE A 5 -0.65 17.12 3.70
C ILE A 5 -2.02 17.56 4.19
N VAL A 6 -2.97 16.63 4.18
CA VAL A 6 -4.20 16.72 4.95
C VAL A 6 -3.99 15.88 6.21
N PRO A 7 -3.80 16.49 7.39
CA PRO A 7 -3.52 15.74 8.60
C PRO A 7 -4.76 14.97 9.08
N ALA A 8 -4.52 13.90 9.82
CA ALA A 8 -5.54 13.19 10.57
C ALA A 8 -5.34 13.42 12.07
N ASP A 9 -6.44 13.42 12.83
CA ASP A 9 -6.45 13.50 14.29
C ASP A 9 -7.49 12.51 14.87
N LEU A 10 -7.71 12.60 16.19
CA LEU A 10 -8.65 11.73 16.89
C LEU A 10 -10.11 11.93 16.44
N ASP A 11 -10.47 13.09 15.90
CA ASP A 11 -11.84 13.38 15.47
C ASP A 11 -12.21 12.54 14.23
N LEU A 12 -11.22 12.02 13.49
CA LEU A 12 -11.44 11.09 12.37
C LEU A 12 -12.15 9.79 12.82
N ALA A 13 -11.93 9.34 14.06
CA ALA A 13 -12.65 8.19 14.62
C ALA A 13 -14.14 8.50 14.85
N GLY A 14 -14.47 9.73 15.24
CA GLY A 14 -15.86 10.19 15.33
C GLY A 14 -16.51 10.33 13.95
N ALA A 15 -15.76 10.90 13.00
CA ALA A 15 -16.19 11.04 11.61
C ALA A 15 -16.54 9.69 10.98
N GLU A 16 -15.83 8.61 11.32
CA GLU A 16 -16.14 7.27 10.82
C GLU A 16 -17.58 6.84 11.15
N VAL A 17 -18.04 7.09 12.39
CA VAL A 17 -19.40 6.75 12.84
C VAL A 17 -20.45 7.61 12.13
N GLU A 18 -20.14 8.89 11.90
CA GLU A 18 -21.03 9.81 11.19
C GLU A 18 -21.16 9.44 9.71
N ILE A 19 -20.03 9.20 9.04
CA ILE A 19 -19.98 8.81 7.63
C ILE A 19 -20.76 7.51 7.43
N ALA A 20 -20.64 6.53 8.32
CA ALA A 20 -21.37 5.26 8.25
C ALA A 20 -22.90 5.42 8.14
N ARG A 21 -23.46 6.53 8.65
CA ARG A 21 -24.90 6.83 8.62
C ARG A 21 -25.32 7.63 7.40
N MET A 22 -24.38 8.11 6.61
CA MET A 22 -24.67 8.94 5.44
C MET A 22 -25.02 8.06 4.23
N PRO A 23 -25.84 8.58 3.29
CA PRO A 23 -25.86 8.06 1.94
C PRO A 23 -24.46 8.10 1.32
N ASN A 24 -24.15 7.14 0.44
CA ASN A 24 -22.87 7.01 -0.24
C ASN A 24 -21.66 6.88 0.72
N HIS A 25 -21.87 6.32 1.92
CA HIS A 25 -20.84 6.20 2.96
C HIS A 25 -19.55 5.50 2.53
N LEU A 26 -19.55 4.73 1.43
CA LEU A 26 -18.35 4.06 0.90
C LEU A 26 -17.55 4.92 -0.09
N THR A 27 -18.14 5.96 -0.69
CA THR A 27 -17.55 6.70 -1.82
C THR A 27 -17.36 8.19 -1.55
N ARG A 28 -17.61 8.66 -0.32
CA ARG A 28 -17.54 10.09 0.02
C ARG A 28 -16.17 10.70 -0.22
N LEU A 29 -15.10 9.99 0.12
CA LEU A 29 -13.74 10.49 -0.13
C LEU A 29 -13.47 10.61 -1.63
N ALA A 30 -13.91 9.64 -2.42
CA ALA A 30 -13.78 9.67 -3.88
C ALA A 30 -14.51 10.88 -4.49
N GLU A 31 -15.73 11.16 -4.02
CA GLU A 31 -16.50 12.35 -4.43
C GLU A 31 -15.78 13.65 -4.06
N THR A 32 -15.16 13.68 -2.87
CA THR A 32 -14.45 14.86 -2.34
C THR A 32 -13.15 15.13 -3.10
N LEU A 33 -12.41 14.08 -3.46
CA LEU A 33 -11.14 14.19 -4.19
C LEU A 33 -11.30 14.37 -5.70
N LYS A 34 -12.51 14.17 -6.23
CA LYS A 34 -12.80 14.27 -7.68
C LYS A 34 -12.31 15.57 -8.33
N PRO A 35 -12.46 16.78 -7.75
CA PRO A 35 -11.93 18.00 -8.35
C PRO A 35 -10.41 17.98 -8.51
N LEU A 36 -9.68 17.45 -7.52
CA LEU A 36 -8.21 17.36 -7.57
C LEU A 36 -7.72 16.44 -8.68
N HIS A 37 -8.49 15.39 -8.97
CA HIS A 37 -8.21 14.45 -10.05
C HIS A 37 -8.47 15.08 -11.43
N VAL A 38 -9.52 15.90 -11.57
CA VAL A 38 -9.87 16.56 -12.85
C VAL A 38 -8.90 17.69 -13.20
N ASP A 39 -8.45 18.44 -12.20
CA ASP A 39 -7.58 19.59 -12.39
C ASP A 39 -6.09 19.19 -12.53
N GLU A 40 -5.77 17.89 -12.48
CA GLU A 40 -4.40 17.33 -12.53
C GLU A 40 -3.43 18.09 -11.60
N THR A 41 -3.93 18.51 -10.43
CA THR A 41 -3.20 19.41 -9.53
C THR A 41 -1.97 18.75 -8.90
N PHE A 42 -2.01 17.43 -8.75
CA PHE A 42 -0.94 16.64 -8.14
C PHE A 42 -0.56 15.48 -9.06
N ASP A 43 0.74 15.22 -9.19
CA ASP A 43 1.24 14.06 -9.92
C ASP A 43 0.85 12.74 -9.21
N PHE A 44 0.85 12.75 -7.88
CA PHE A 44 0.51 11.60 -7.04
C PHE A 44 -0.25 12.03 -5.78
N VAL A 45 -1.24 11.22 -5.39
CA VAL A 45 -1.97 11.35 -4.12
C VAL A 45 -1.83 10.05 -3.34
N PHE A 46 -1.19 10.10 -2.18
CA PHE A 46 -1.08 8.95 -1.28
C PHE A 46 -2.15 9.03 -0.19
N ILE A 47 -2.87 7.93 0.03
CA ILE A 47 -3.87 7.80 1.09
C ILE A 47 -3.37 6.73 2.08
N ASP A 48 -2.98 7.14 3.27
CA ASP A 48 -2.54 6.22 4.33
C ASP A 48 -3.77 5.57 5.00
N CYS A 49 -3.88 4.26 4.90
CA CYS A 49 -5.07 3.52 5.31
C CYS A 49 -4.94 2.98 6.74
N PRO A 50 -6.01 2.99 7.55
CA PRO A 50 -6.02 2.23 8.80
C PRO A 50 -5.96 0.72 8.51
N PRO A 51 -5.51 -0.11 9.47
CA PRO A 51 -5.22 -1.54 9.25
C PRO A 51 -6.47 -2.44 9.16
N SER A 52 -7.68 -1.90 9.30
CA SER A 52 -8.93 -2.65 9.34
C SER A 52 -9.89 -2.18 8.25
N LEU A 53 -10.57 -3.13 7.61
CA LEU A 53 -11.59 -2.84 6.60
C LEU A 53 -12.86 -2.29 7.27
N GLY A 54 -12.81 -0.99 7.59
CA GLY A 54 -13.92 -0.18 8.06
C GLY A 54 -14.38 0.82 7.00
N ILE A 55 -15.11 1.84 7.44
CA ILE A 55 -15.64 2.89 6.56
C ILE A 55 -14.49 3.74 6.03
N LEU A 56 -13.47 4.03 6.84
CA LEU A 56 -12.33 4.85 6.42
C LEU A 56 -11.50 4.14 5.33
N MET A 57 -11.11 2.88 5.56
CA MET A 57 -10.37 2.10 4.55
C MET A 57 -11.19 1.92 3.27
N SER A 58 -12.50 1.65 3.39
CA SER A 58 -13.38 1.52 2.21
C SER A 58 -13.43 2.80 1.38
N ASN A 59 -13.51 3.97 2.03
CA ASN A 59 -13.46 5.26 1.34
C ASN A 59 -12.12 5.53 0.66
N ALA A 60 -11.02 5.19 1.32
CA ALA A 60 -9.67 5.29 0.75
C ALA A 60 -9.54 4.44 -0.53
N LEU A 61 -9.94 3.18 -0.44
CA LEU A 61 -9.91 2.25 -1.58
C LEU A 61 -10.91 2.63 -2.67
N ALA A 62 -12.04 3.25 -2.32
CA ALA A 62 -13.00 3.76 -3.28
C ALA A 62 -12.47 4.95 -4.10
N ALA A 63 -11.57 5.74 -3.49
CA ALA A 63 -10.96 6.91 -4.11
C ALA A 63 -9.66 6.61 -4.87
N ALA A 64 -8.99 5.50 -4.55
CA ALA A 64 -7.69 5.14 -5.10
C ALA A 64 -7.78 4.49 -6.49
N ASP A 65 -6.82 4.79 -7.35
CA ASP A 65 -6.61 4.06 -8.61
C ASP A 65 -5.88 2.74 -8.35
N GLU A 66 -4.90 2.76 -7.44
CA GLU A 66 -4.03 1.63 -7.15
C GLU A 66 -3.78 1.44 -5.65
N LEU A 67 -3.66 0.17 -5.23
CA LEU A 67 -3.24 -0.25 -3.90
C LEU A 67 -1.75 -0.59 -3.88
N LEU A 68 -0.96 0.19 -3.14
CA LEU A 68 0.43 -0.14 -2.80
C LEU A 68 0.46 -0.79 -1.41
N THR A 69 0.98 -2.00 -1.30
CA THR A 69 0.95 -2.76 -0.04
C THR A 69 2.35 -3.10 0.48
N PRO A 70 2.70 -2.65 1.71
CA PRO A 70 3.93 -3.08 2.37
C PRO A 70 3.72 -4.46 3.03
N ILE A 71 4.63 -5.40 2.78
CA ILE A 71 4.62 -6.73 3.37
C ILE A 71 5.92 -6.97 4.12
N GLN A 72 5.82 -7.46 5.35
CA GLN A 72 7.00 -7.78 6.16
C GLN A 72 7.58 -9.13 5.73
N CYS A 73 8.91 -9.24 5.64
CA CYS A 73 9.61 -10.48 5.28
C CYS A 73 9.67 -11.50 6.44
N GLU A 74 8.51 -11.87 6.98
CA GLU A 74 8.33 -12.79 8.11
C GLU A 74 7.40 -13.96 7.72
N TYR A 75 7.29 -14.97 8.59
CA TYR A 75 6.60 -16.24 8.30
C TYR A 75 5.14 -16.07 7.82
N PHE A 76 4.42 -15.06 8.31
CA PHE A 76 3.02 -14.81 7.95
C PHE A 76 2.84 -13.89 6.72
N ALA A 77 3.91 -13.58 5.98
CA ALA A 77 3.84 -12.74 4.79
C ALA A 77 2.84 -13.27 3.75
N LEU A 78 2.79 -14.59 3.55
CA LEU A 78 1.91 -15.25 2.58
C LEU A 78 0.43 -15.13 2.96
N GLU A 79 0.10 -15.17 4.25
CA GLU A 79 -1.27 -14.93 4.72
C GLU A 79 -1.72 -13.50 4.39
N GLY A 80 -0.79 -12.54 4.49
CA GLY A 80 -1.00 -11.16 4.06
C GLY A 80 -1.39 -11.04 2.58
N LEU A 81 -0.79 -11.86 1.71
CA LEU A 81 -1.09 -11.87 0.26
C LEU A 81 -2.53 -12.26 -0.03
N VAL A 82 -3.05 -13.29 0.64
CA VAL A 82 -4.45 -13.71 0.51
C VAL A 82 -5.40 -12.59 0.96
N LYS A 83 -5.04 -11.85 2.01
CA LYS A 83 -5.83 -10.72 2.50
C LYS A 83 -5.88 -9.59 1.48
N ILE A 84 -4.76 -9.28 0.81
CA ILE A 84 -4.69 -8.21 -0.20
C ILE A 84 -5.64 -8.49 -1.38
N VAL A 85 -5.61 -9.70 -1.93
CA VAL A 85 -6.49 -10.07 -3.05
C VAL A 85 -7.96 -9.97 -2.64
N ARG A 86 -8.32 -10.52 -1.47
CA ARG A 86 -9.68 -10.44 -0.93
C ARG A 86 -10.14 -9.00 -0.70
N LEU A 87 -9.25 -8.10 -0.25
CA LEU A 87 -9.60 -6.69 -0.05
C LEU A 87 -10.02 -6.03 -1.36
N ILE A 88 -9.29 -6.27 -2.45
CA ILE A 88 -9.62 -5.74 -3.77
C ILE A 88 -10.96 -6.32 -4.25
N GLU A 89 -11.15 -7.64 -4.15
CA GLU A 89 -12.39 -8.31 -4.51
C GLU A 89 -13.60 -7.75 -3.73
N GLN A 90 -13.47 -7.55 -2.42
CA GLN A 90 -14.54 -6.98 -1.58
C GLN A 90 -14.91 -5.56 -2.00
N VAL A 91 -13.93 -4.72 -2.36
CA VAL A 91 -14.19 -3.37 -2.85
C VAL A 91 -14.89 -3.41 -4.21
N HIS A 92 -14.47 -4.31 -5.11
CA HIS A 92 -15.12 -4.51 -6.41
C HIS A 92 -16.57 -4.98 -6.26
N ASP A 93 -16.81 -6.00 -5.41
CA ASP A 93 -18.12 -6.60 -5.15
C ASP A 93 -19.09 -5.63 -4.48
N SER A 94 -18.58 -4.76 -3.60
CA SER A 94 -19.38 -3.70 -2.98
C SER A 94 -19.87 -2.65 -3.99
N GLY A 95 -19.25 -2.59 -5.18
CA GLY A 95 -19.50 -1.58 -6.19
C GLY A 95 -18.88 -0.21 -5.88
N ALA A 96 -18.12 -0.08 -4.78
CA ALA A 96 -17.51 1.18 -4.37
C ALA A 96 -16.45 1.66 -5.37
N ASN A 97 -15.61 0.74 -5.89
CA ASN A 97 -14.65 1.06 -6.94
C ASN A 97 -14.24 -0.19 -7.72
N LYS A 98 -14.67 -0.29 -8.98
CA LYS A 98 -14.34 -1.40 -9.89
C LYS A 98 -13.01 -1.24 -10.64
N ARG A 99 -12.35 -0.09 -10.50
CA ARG A 99 -11.09 0.22 -11.18
C ARG A 99 -9.87 -0.01 -10.30
N LEU A 100 -10.06 -0.25 -9.00
CA LEU A 100 -8.98 -0.44 -8.06
C LEU A 100 -8.11 -1.64 -8.47
N GLU A 101 -6.82 -1.40 -8.65
CA GLU A 101 -5.85 -2.45 -8.96
C GLU A 101 -4.77 -2.58 -7.88
N LEU A 102 -4.04 -3.70 -7.88
CA LEU A 102 -2.86 -3.87 -7.05
C LEU A 102 -1.66 -3.14 -7.67
N GLY A 103 -1.39 -1.88 -7.33
CA GLY A 103 -0.26 -1.12 -7.90
C GLY A 103 1.11 -1.68 -7.58
N GLY A 104 1.24 -2.35 -6.43
CA GLY A 104 2.36 -3.24 -6.20
C GLY A 104 2.62 -3.58 -4.74
N ILE A 105 3.66 -4.39 -4.53
CA ILE A 105 4.04 -4.95 -3.24
C ILE A 105 5.46 -4.50 -2.87
N VAL A 106 5.60 -3.86 -1.72
CA VAL A 106 6.89 -3.44 -1.18
C VAL A 106 7.29 -4.38 -0.06
N MET A 107 8.41 -5.09 -0.22
CA MET A 107 8.93 -5.96 0.83
C MET A 107 9.66 -5.12 1.88
N THR A 108 9.32 -5.30 3.15
CA THR A 108 9.79 -4.49 4.29
C THR A 108 10.33 -5.35 5.43
N MET A 109 11.04 -4.71 6.36
CA MET A 109 11.68 -5.38 7.51
C MET A 109 12.64 -6.51 7.09
N PHE A 110 13.22 -6.42 5.89
CA PHE A 110 14.11 -7.43 5.36
C PHE A 110 15.38 -7.57 6.22
N ASP A 111 15.71 -8.80 6.61
CA ASP A 111 16.95 -9.13 7.33
C ASP A 111 17.74 -10.19 6.55
N GLY A 112 18.73 -9.73 5.78
CA GLY A 112 19.61 -10.58 4.96
C GLY A 112 20.53 -11.51 5.75
N ARG A 113 20.47 -11.51 7.09
CA ARG A 113 21.13 -12.52 7.93
C ARG A 113 20.29 -13.78 8.07
N THR A 114 19.02 -13.73 7.65
CA THR A 114 18.07 -14.83 7.79
C THR A 114 17.68 -15.37 6.42
N ASN A 115 17.79 -16.69 6.25
CA ASN A 115 17.31 -17.36 5.04
C ASN A 115 15.79 -17.18 4.85
N LEU A 116 15.04 -17.00 5.95
CA LEU A 116 13.59 -16.80 5.92
C LEU A 116 13.22 -15.55 5.13
N SER A 117 13.86 -14.40 5.38
CA SER A 117 13.54 -13.17 4.64
C SER A 117 13.79 -13.32 3.14
N GLU A 118 14.84 -14.04 2.74
CA GLU A 118 15.14 -14.32 1.33
C GLU A 118 14.11 -15.25 0.69
N GLN A 119 13.74 -16.33 1.39
CA GLN A 119 12.73 -17.29 0.93
C GLN A 119 11.37 -16.62 0.74
N VAL A 120 10.93 -15.80 1.71
CA VAL A 120 9.67 -15.05 1.62
C VAL A 120 9.67 -14.10 0.42
N VAL A 121 10.75 -13.34 0.20
CA VAL A 121 10.85 -12.44 -0.96
C VAL A 121 10.80 -13.22 -2.27
N ALA A 122 11.52 -14.35 -2.36
CA ALA A 122 11.53 -15.19 -3.55
C ALA A 122 10.12 -15.74 -3.85
N GLU A 123 9.42 -16.23 -2.83
CA GLU A 123 8.08 -16.79 -2.98
C GLU A 123 7.05 -15.72 -3.38
N VAL A 124 7.07 -14.54 -2.74
CA VAL A 124 6.17 -13.43 -3.12
C VAL A 124 6.43 -13.01 -4.58
N ARG A 125 7.70 -12.93 -5.00
CA ARG A 125 8.06 -12.63 -6.39
C ARG A 125 7.64 -13.71 -7.37
N GLN A 126 7.71 -14.99 -6.98
CA GLN A 126 7.22 -16.08 -7.82
C GLN A 126 5.71 -15.98 -8.09
N HIS A 127 4.93 -15.54 -7.10
CA HIS A 127 3.47 -15.44 -7.21
C HIS A 127 2.99 -14.13 -7.86
N PHE A 128 3.59 -12.99 -7.51
CA PHE A 128 3.11 -11.66 -7.93
C PHE A 128 3.98 -11.02 -9.01
N GLY A 129 5.10 -11.63 -9.38
CA GLY A 129 5.94 -11.24 -10.49
C GLY A 129 6.32 -9.76 -10.46
N GLU A 130 6.00 -9.06 -11.55
CA GLU A 130 6.33 -7.66 -11.77
C GLU A 130 5.60 -6.70 -10.82
N ARG A 131 4.50 -7.12 -10.17
CA ARG A 131 3.81 -6.31 -9.15
C ARG A 131 4.68 -6.11 -7.90
N VAL A 132 5.68 -6.95 -7.66
CA VAL A 132 6.60 -6.79 -6.51
C VAL A 132 7.71 -5.81 -6.86
N TYR A 133 7.99 -4.87 -5.96
CA TYR A 133 9.12 -3.97 -6.06
C TYR A 133 10.45 -4.72 -5.94
N GLN A 134 11.41 -4.36 -6.77
CA GLN A 134 12.77 -4.90 -6.71
C GLN A 134 13.48 -4.37 -5.46
N THR A 135 13.20 -3.11 -5.11
CA THR A 135 13.68 -2.51 -3.88
C THR A 135 13.04 -3.15 -2.65
N VAL A 136 13.88 -3.55 -1.69
CA VAL A 136 13.44 -4.05 -0.38
C VAL A 136 13.82 -3.07 0.72
N ILE A 137 12.94 -2.86 1.70
CA ILE A 137 13.20 -1.97 2.83
C ILE A 137 13.83 -2.79 3.97
N PRO A 138 15.09 -2.53 4.36
CA PRO A 138 15.77 -3.30 5.38
C PRO A 138 15.21 -3.00 6.78
N ARG A 139 15.30 -3.98 7.68
CA ARG A 139 15.07 -3.74 9.11
C ARG A 139 16.08 -2.72 9.63
N SER A 140 15.60 -1.63 10.24
CA SER A 140 16.47 -0.54 10.69
C SER A 140 15.95 0.10 11.98
N VAL A 141 16.77 0.08 13.02
CA VAL A 141 16.47 0.77 14.29
C VAL A 141 16.28 2.27 14.08
N ARG A 142 17.12 2.89 13.24
CA ARG A 142 17.04 4.33 12.94
C ARG A 142 15.74 4.70 12.22
N LEU A 143 15.20 3.80 11.39
CA LEU A 143 13.89 4.01 10.75
C LEU A 143 12.77 4.04 11.81
N SER A 144 12.83 3.15 12.80
CA SER A 144 11.86 3.12 13.91
C SER A 144 12.00 4.32 14.86
N GLU A 145 13.19 4.89 15.00
CA GLU A 145 13.44 6.07 15.85
C GLU A 145 13.00 7.38 15.19
N ALA A 146 13.16 7.53 13.87
CA ALA A 146 12.95 8.81 13.16
C ALA A 146 11.61 9.52 13.48
N PRO A 147 10.45 8.83 13.55
CA PRO A 147 9.18 9.46 13.91
C PRO A 147 9.18 10.12 15.30
N SER A 148 9.90 9.56 16.28
CA SER A 148 10.01 10.15 17.63
C SER A 148 10.72 11.50 17.65
N PHE A 149 11.48 11.82 16.60
CA PHE A 149 12.13 13.11 16.39
C PHE A 149 11.37 14.04 15.44
N GLY A 150 10.16 13.63 15.00
CA GLY A 150 9.38 14.37 14.00
C GLY A 150 10.10 14.51 12.66
N LYS A 151 10.96 13.55 12.31
CA LYS A 151 11.77 13.58 11.09
C LYS A 151 11.48 12.36 10.22
N SER A 152 11.51 12.56 8.91
CA SER A 152 11.58 11.43 7.99
C SER A 152 12.92 10.70 8.14
N ILE A 153 13.00 9.45 7.68
CA ILE A 153 14.27 8.71 7.65
C ILE A 153 15.31 9.40 6.76
N LEU A 154 14.87 10.15 5.75
CA LEU A 154 15.73 10.91 4.85
C LEU A 154 16.41 12.09 5.56
N GLU A 155 15.83 12.61 6.63
CA GLU A 155 16.37 13.71 7.44
C GLU A 155 17.12 13.19 8.66
N TYR A 156 16.60 12.14 9.31
CA TYR A 156 17.18 11.59 10.53
C TYR A 156 18.49 10.83 10.27
N ALA A 157 18.52 10.00 9.23
CA ALA A 157 19.69 9.20 8.86
C ALA A 157 19.88 9.16 7.33
N PRO A 158 20.18 10.31 6.68
CA PRO A 158 20.17 10.47 5.21
C PRO A 158 21.04 9.48 4.45
N THR A 159 22.17 9.07 5.04
CA THR A 159 23.14 8.15 4.45
C THR A 159 22.93 6.70 4.86
N GLY A 160 21.96 6.41 5.74
CA GLY A 160 21.67 5.07 6.23
C GLY A 160 21.02 4.17 5.19
N ALA A 161 21.15 2.86 5.36
CA ALA A 161 20.62 1.86 4.43
C ALA A 161 19.10 2.01 4.17
N ALA A 162 18.31 2.30 5.21
CA ALA A 162 16.87 2.53 5.05
C ALA A 162 16.56 3.79 4.22
N ALA A 163 17.28 4.90 4.44
CA ALA A 163 17.10 6.12 3.66
C ALA A 163 17.46 5.90 2.18
N GLN A 164 18.55 5.17 1.92
CA GLN A 164 18.93 4.79 0.55
C GLN A 164 17.88 3.89 -0.10
N ALA A 165 17.34 2.91 0.64
CA ALA A 165 16.28 2.03 0.17
C ALA A 165 15.00 2.81 -0.18
N TYR A 166 14.55 3.75 0.65
CA TYR A 166 13.39 4.59 0.31
C TYR A 166 13.64 5.49 -0.90
N ARG A 167 14.87 6.00 -1.11
CA ARG A 167 15.22 6.75 -2.33
C ARG A 167 15.20 5.86 -3.57
N ALA A 168 15.68 4.62 -3.45
CA ALA A 168 15.61 3.64 -4.55
C ALA A 168 14.15 3.26 -4.85
N LEU A 169 13.34 3.03 -3.82
CA LEU A 169 11.91 2.73 -3.96
C LEU A 169 11.18 3.88 -4.65
N ALA A 170 11.45 5.13 -4.26
CA ALA A 170 10.83 6.30 -4.90
C ALA A 170 11.20 6.41 -6.38
N ARG A 171 12.45 6.11 -6.77
CA ARG A 171 12.85 6.08 -8.18
C ARG A 171 12.13 4.98 -8.95
N GLU A 172 12.13 3.77 -8.41
CA GLU A 172 11.44 2.63 -9.01
C GLU A 172 9.93 2.91 -9.16
N PHE A 173 9.30 3.52 -8.15
CA PHE A 173 7.91 3.95 -8.20
C PHE A 173 7.67 4.92 -9.35
N ILE A 174 8.46 5.99 -9.46
CA ILE A 174 8.32 6.97 -10.55
C ILE A 174 8.53 6.32 -11.92
N GLU A 175 9.53 5.45 -12.07
CA GLU A 175 9.80 4.74 -13.33
C GLU A 175 8.63 3.86 -13.78
N ARG A 176 7.98 3.16 -12.84
CA ARG A 176 6.79 2.33 -13.11
C ARG A 176 5.60 3.16 -13.61
N HIS A 177 5.41 4.35 -13.06
CA HIS A 177 4.27 5.21 -13.41
C HIS A 177 4.57 6.18 -14.58
N ALA A 178 5.84 6.36 -14.95
CA ALA A 178 6.24 7.16 -16.11
C ALA A 178 6.10 6.38 -17.43
N SER A 179 6.05 5.05 -17.39
CA SER A 179 5.83 4.20 -18.57
C SER A 179 4.36 3.77 -18.66
N PRO A 180 3.67 3.94 -19.80
CA PRO A 180 2.32 3.43 -20.00
C PRO A 180 2.38 1.91 -20.20
N ALA A 181 2.67 1.16 -19.15
CA ALA A 181 2.61 -0.29 -19.16
C ALA A 181 1.33 -0.73 -18.46
N THR A 182 0.38 -1.23 -19.24
CA THR A 182 -0.85 -1.86 -18.76
C THR A 182 -0.53 -2.87 -17.66
N PRO A 183 -1.03 -2.69 -16.43
CA PRO A 183 -0.79 -3.66 -15.37
C PRO A 183 -1.39 -5.03 -15.77
N PRO A 184 -0.64 -6.15 -15.60
CA PRO A 184 -1.10 -7.47 -16.02
C PRO A 184 -2.28 -7.92 -15.14
N ALA A 185 -3.38 -8.31 -15.78
CA ALA A 185 -4.58 -8.79 -15.09
C ALA A 185 -4.26 -9.93 -14.10
N LEU A 186 -4.91 -9.91 -12.94
CA LEU A 186 -4.80 -10.99 -11.95
C LEU A 186 -5.16 -12.32 -12.61
N SER A 187 -4.17 -13.18 -12.84
CA SER A 187 -4.42 -14.56 -13.27
C SER A 187 -5.11 -15.27 -12.12
N GLN A 188 -6.33 -15.75 -12.36
CA GLN A 188 -7.09 -16.56 -11.40
C GLN A 188 -6.26 -17.77 -10.98
N THR A 189 -5.84 -17.81 -9.72
CA THR A 189 -5.26 -19.02 -9.12
C THR A 189 -6.40 -19.97 -8.76
N PRO A 190 -6.28 -21.29 -9.00
CA PRO A 190 -7.28 -22.24 -8.55
C PRO A 190 -7.29 -22.25 -7.01
N ALA A 191 -8.45 -21.93 -6.43
CA ALA A 191 -8.67 -22.13 -5.02
C ALA A 191 -8.61 -23.63 -4.69
N SER A 192 -7.93 -23.93 -3.58
CA SER A 192 -8.08 -25.13 -2.74
C SER A 192 -7.84 -26.49 -3.41
N GLU A 193 -6.66 -27.06 -3.18
CA GLU A 193 -6.53 -28.49 -2.85
C GLU A 193 -5.21 -28.75 -2.10
N ASN A 194 -5.34 -29.48 -0.99
CA ASN A 194 -4.29 -30.17 -0.23
C ASN A 194 -3.44 -29.35 0.75
N LEU A 195 -4.03 -29.12 1.94
CA LEU A 195 -3.27 -29.11 3.19
C LEU A 195 -4.01 -29.91 4.27
N GLU A 196 -4.16 -31.21 4.05
CA GLU A 196 -4.37 -32.20 5.10
C GLU A 196 -3.46 -33.41 4.81
N THR A 197 -2.32 -33.46 5.49
CA THR A 197 -1.64 -34.68 5.96
C THR A 197 -0.76 -34.31 7.14
#